data_AF-A0A352W4L1-F1
#
_entry.id   AF-A0A352W4L1-F1
#
_cell.length_a   1.000
_cell.length_b   1.000
_cell.length_c   1.000
_cell.angle_alpha   90.00
_cell.angle_beta   90.00
_cell.angle_gamma   90.00
#
_symmetry.space_group_name_H-M   'P 1'
#
loop_
_entity.id
_entity.type
_entity.pdbx_description
1 polymer ?
#
loop_
_entity_poly.entity_id
_entity_poly.type
_entity_poly.pdbx_seq_one_letter_code
_entity_poly.pdbx_strand_id
1 'polypeptide(L)'
;MTCMLWKSREKIPPVSGFNGINRHTARLGLLRGLADASELNIFIDKSGGRLLSPFYIPGIEKACMRILQAVHAREKILLYGDKDVDGIASLAIMNWTLTRLGAGENIMLFVPENSDGYGVHRSIIEKYLKENVKLIITVDCGISNISEIKFAQSAGIDVILTDHHNPGTELPPAFFTLNPKVPVPGLSAELTGCGAAFKLGLALCMYARNDQQKKFCYLLPGNNQEITAVSAAGFVLQGKPAEVENPHTFAGSAILITGSRRQKNMLAENGIAAACLADLWEQYLTPDI
;
A
#
# COMPACT_ATOMS: atom_id res chain seq x y z
N MET A 1 0.41 -12.06 39.87
CA MET A 1 -0.91 -11.64 39.34
C MET A 1 -0.89 -10.13 39.16
N THR A 2 -0.87 -9.64 37.93
CA THR A 2 -1.08 -8.22 37.66
C THR A 2 -2.58 -7.95 37.76
N CYS A 3 -2.99 -7.14 38.75
CA CYS A 3 -4.38 -6.73 38.90
C CYS A 3 -4.71 -5.71 37.79
N MET A 4 -5.80 -5.91 37.04
CA MET A 4 -6.25 -4.92 36.07
C MET A 4 -6.74 -3.66 36.80
N LEU A 5 -6.05 -2.56 36.57
CA LEU A 5 -6.47 -1.24 37.07
C LEU A 5 -7.53 -0.66 36.14
N TRP A 6 -8.76 -0.60 36.61
CA TRP A 6 -9.81 0.20 35.97
C TRP A 6 -9.51 1.68 36.20
N LYS A 7 -8.87 2.31 35.23
CA LYS A 7 -8.72 3.77 35.20
C LYS A 7 -9.96 4.37 34.56
N SER A 8 -10.81 4.98 35.38
CA SER A 8 -11.71 6.04 34.91
C SER A 8 -10.82 7.17 34.37
N ARG A 9 -10.73 7.34 33.04
CA ARG A 9 -10.03 8.50 32.47
C ARG A 9 -10.65 9.76 33.09
N GLU A 10 -9.81 10.65 33.61
CA GLU A 10 -10.23 11.95 34.16
C GLU A 10 -11.13 12.70 33.18
N LYS A 11 -11.94 13.63 33.73
CA LYS A 11 -12.93 14.48 33.07
C LYS A 11 -12.72 14.55 31.56
N ILE A 12 -13.45 13.70 30.85
CA ILE A 12 -13.50 13.76 29.39
C ILE A 12 -13.92 15.19 29.03
N PRO A 13 -13.17 15.89 28.16
CA PRO A 13 -13.49 17.26 27.80
C PRO A 13 -14.97 17.37 27.39
N PRO A 14 -15.66 18.47 27.73
CA PRO A 14 -17.01 18.68 27.24
C PRO A 14 -17.02 18.54 25.73
N VAL A 15 -17.97 17.76 25.21
CA VAL A 15 -18.14 17.54 23.78
C VAL A 15 -18.47 18.88 23.14
N SER A 16 -17.54 19.40 22.35
CA SER A 16 -17.67 20.65 21.58
C SER A 16 -17.10 20.42 20.19
N GLY A 17 -17.64 21.07 19.15
CA GLY A 17 -17.22 20.85 17.76
C GLY A 17 -17.81 19.62 17.06
N PHE A 18 -18.59 18.78 17.75
CA PHE A 18 -19.20 17.55 17.19
C PHE A 18 -20.69 17.70 16.82
N ASN A 19 -21.07 18.81 16.18
CA ASN A 19 -22.47 19.08 15.84
C ASN A 19 -23.05 17.98 14.93
N GLY A 20 -24.24 17.48 15.25
CA GLY A 20 -24.91 16.41 14.50
C GLY A 20 -24.41 14.99 14.79
N ILE A 21 -23.40 14.82 15.66
CA ILE A 21 -22.88 13.52 16.07
C ILE A 21 -23.36 13.18 17.49
N ASN A 22 -23.78 11.93 17.71
CA ASN A 22 -24.20 11.47 19.02
C ASN A 22 -23.07 11.62 20.06
N ARG A 23 -23.42 12.05 21.29
CA ARG A 23 -22.51 12.27 22.42
C ARG A 23 -21.52 11.13 22.70
N HIS A 24 -21.92 9.88 22.51
CA HIS A 24 -21.05 8.72 22.77
C HIS A 24 -19.98 8.57 21.69
N THR A 25 -20.35 8.73 20.42
CA THR A 25 -19.43 8.72 19.29
C THR A 25 -18.45 9.89 19.35
N ALA A 26 -18.96 11.09 19.65
CA ALA A 26 -18.12 12.27 19.85
C ALA A 26 -17.11 12.09 21.00
N ARG A 27 -17.55 11.48 22.10
CA ARG A 27 -16.70 11.13 23.24
C ARG A 27 -15.61 10.12 22.86
N LEU A 28 -15.93 9.12 22.04
CA LEU A 28 -14.94 8.19 21.51
C LEU A 28 -13.95 8.86 20.54
N GLY A 29 -14.40 9.86 19.77
CA GLY A 29 -13.55 10.68 18.90
C GLY A 29 -12.53 11.49 19.70
N LEU A 30 -13.00 12.23 20.72
CA LEU A 30 -12.12 12.98 21.64
C LEU A 30 -11.10 12.06 22.34
N LEU A 31 -11.51 10.86 22.75
CA LEU A 31 -10.60 9.88 23.37
C LEU A 31 -9.53 9.33 22.43
N ARG A 32 -9.73 9.47 21.12
CA ARG A 32 -8.80 9.16 20.04
C ARG A 32 -8.00 10.38 19.56
N GLY A 33 -8.21 11.55 20.17
CA GLY A 33 -7.50 12.78 19.82
C GLY A 33 -8.10 13.56 18.64
N LEU A 34 -9.32 13.22 18.22
CA LEU A 34 -10.03 13.94 17.15
C LEU A 34 -10.66 15.22 17.70
N ALA A 35 -10.47 16.33 17.02
CA ALA A 35 -10.85 17.66 17.49
C ALA A 35 -12.34 18.00 17.29
N ASP A 36 -12.96 17.52 16.20
CA ASP A 36 -14.31 17.90 15.81
C ASP A 36 -15.06 16.86 14.95
N ALA A 37 -16.30 17.19 14.57
CA ALA A 37 -17.12 16.35 13.68
C ALA A 37 -16.49 16.12 12.31
N SER A 38 -15.71 17.07 11.77
CA SER A 38 -15.05 16.93 10.48
C SER A 38 -13.97 15.85 10.56
N GLU A 39 -13.07 15.94 11.53
CA GLU A 39 -12.03 14.93 11.76
C GLU A 39 -12.61 13.55 12.07
N LEU A 40 -13.68 13.49 12.86
CA LEU A 40 -14.37 12.21 13.13
C LEU A 40 -15.07 11.65 11.91
N ASN A 41 -15.73 12.49 11.10
CA ASN A 41 -16.32 12.06 9.85
C ASN A 41 -15.24 11.53 8.90
N ILE A 42 -14.07 12.17 8.85
CA ILE A 42 -12.91 11.66 8.09
C ILE A 42 -12.45 10.31 8.66
N PHE A 43 -12.26 10.21 9.97
CA PHE A 43 -11.81 8.98 10.63
C PHE A 43 -12.73 7.78 10.34
N ILE A 44 -14.05 8.00 10.34
CA ILE A 44 -15.04 6.96 10.05
C ILE A 44 -15.38 6.84 8.56
N ASP A 45 -14.87 7.74 7.71
CA ASP A 45 -15.10 7.72 6.28
C ASP A 45 -14.37 6.54 5.65
N LYS A 46 -15.17 5.55 5.24
CA LYS A 46 -14.72 4.32 4.59
C LYS A 46 -14.82 4.38 3.07
N SER A 47 -15.18 5.52 2.49
CA SER A 47 -15.32 5.68 1.03
C SER A 47 -14.00 5.53 0.28
N GLY A 48 -12.87 5.59 0.99
CA GLY A 48 -11.54 5.67 0.39
C GLY A 48 -11.25 7.04 -0.25
N GLY A 49 -12.12 8.03 -0.07
CA GLY A 49 -12.12 9.30 -0.82
C GLY A 49 -10.98 10.28 -0.53
N ARG A 50 -9.96 9.92 0.26
CA ARG A 50 -8.84 10.81 0.60
C ARG A 50 -7.48 10.12 0.46
N LEU A 51 -7.24 9.54 -0.71
CA LEU A 51 -5.91 9.05 -1.09
C LEU A 51 -5.04 10.21 -1.56
N LEU A 52 -3.97 10.49 -0.82
CA LEU A 52 -2.91 11.39 -1.31
C LEU A 52 -2.30 10.80 -2.59
N SER A 53 -2.10 11.63 -3.62
CA SER A 53 -1.39 11.20 -4.83
C SER A 53 -0.02 10.64 -4.45
N PRO A 54 0.37 9.46 -4.96
CA PRO A 54 1.66 8.89 -4.59
C PRO A 54 2.83 9.77 -5.07
N PHE A 55 2.63 10.63 -6.07
CA PHE A 55 3.66 11.55 -6.58
C PHE A 55 4.04 12.69 -5.63
N TYR A 56 3.34 12.86 -4.50
CA TYR A 56 3.83 13.71 -3.40
C TYR A 56 5.02 13.08 -2.65
N ILE A 57 5.28 11.79 -2.84
CA ILE A 57 6.36 11.06 -2.19
C ILE A 57 7.67 11.37 -2.93
N PRO A 58 8.63 12.05 -2.29
CA PRO A 58 9.86 12.47 -2.95
C PRO A 58 10.63 11.30 -3.56
N GLY A 59 10.94 11.37 -4.85
CA GLY A 59 11.73 10.36 -5.54
C GLY A 59 10.95 9.14 -6.04
N ILE A 60 9.63 9.07 -5.83
CA ILE A 60 8.84 7.90 -6.27
C ILE A 60 8.83 7.72 -7.78
N GLU A 61 8.94 8.80 -8.57
CA GLU A 61 9.07 8.73 -10.03
C GLU A 61 10.35 8.03 -10.45
N LYS A 62 11.46 8.29 -9.74
CA LYS A 62 12.75 7.62 -9.97
C LYS A 62 12.62 6.11 -9.69
N ALA A 63 11.91 5.74 -8.63
CA ALA A 63 11.60 4.34 -8.34
C ALA A 63 10.76 3.70 -9.47
N CYS A 64 9.71 4.39 -9.92
CA CYS A 64 8.86 3.93 -11.01
C CYS A 64 9.65 3.70 -12.30
N MET A 65 10.49 4.66 -12.68
CA MET A 65 11.37 4.56 -13.85
C MET A 65 12.31 3.35 -13.74
N ARG A 66 12.95 3.13 -12.59
CA ARG A 66 13.87 2.01 -12.40
C ARG A 66 13.17 0.65 -12.47
N ILE A 67 11.98 0.55 -11.88
CA ILE A 67 11.16 -0.67 -11.95
C ILE A 67 10.75 -0.93 -13.40
N LEU A 68 10.24 0.07 -14.12
CA LEU A 68 9.83 -0.11 -15.51
C LEU A 68 11.01 -0.44 -16.44
N GLN A 69 12.20 0.11 -16.16
CA GLN A 69 13.43 -0.33 -16.83
C GLN A 69 13.70 -1.82 -16.60
N ALA A 70 13.57 -2.32 -15.37
CA ALA A 70 13.70 -3.77 -15.09
C ALA A 70 12.66 -4.58 -15.87
N VAL A 71 11.41 -4.12 -15.90
CA VAL A 71 10.32 -4.79 -16.63
C VAL A 71 10.63 -4.83 -18.14
N HIS A 72 11.00 -3.71 -18.75
CA HIS A 72 11.29 -3.63 -20.19
C HIS A 72 12.55 -4.42 -20.59
N ALA A 73 13.59 -4.39 -19.75
CA ALA A 73 14.82 -5.14 -19.98
C ALA A 73 14.70 -6.63 -19.60
N ARG A 74 13.52 -7.08 -19.12
CA ARG A 74 13.29 -8.46 -18.62
C ARG A 74 14.32 -8.85 -17.56
N GLU A 75 14.70 -7.90 -16.70
CA GLU A 75 15.56 -8.17 -15.57
C GLU A 75 14.84 -9.08 -14.58
N LYS A 76 15.61 -9.93 -13.91
CA LYS A 76 15.14 -10.70 -12.77
C LYS A 76 14.92 -9.78 -11.57
N ILE A 77 13.69 -9.79 -11.06
CA ILE A 77 13.24 -8.97 -9.92
C ILE A 77 12.94 -9.89 -8.75
N LEU A 78 13.52 -9.60 -7.59
CA LEU A 78 13.16 -10.26 -6.33
C LEU A 78 12.18 -9.38 -5.56
N LEU A 79 11.00 -9.90 -5.26
CA LEU A 79 10.12 -9.35 -4.25
C LEU A 79 10.41 -10.03 -2.92
N TYR A 80 10.85 -9.26 -1.94
CA TYR A 80 11.24 -9.73 -0.62
C TYR A 80 10.26 -9.18 0.42
N GLY A 81 9.46 -10.04 1.04
CA GLY A 81 8.46 -9.62 2.03
C GLY A 81 8.74 -10.12 3.43
N ASP A 82 8.02 -9.58 4.42
CA ASP A 82 7.91 -10.20 5.74
C ASP A 82 6.89 -11.36 5.75
N LYS A 83 6.99 -12.21 6.77
CA LYS A 83 6.20 -13.44 6.93
C LYS A 83 4.81 -13.22 7.54
N ASP A 84 4.55 -12.04 8.10
CA ASP A 84 3.26 -11.75 8.70
C ASP A 84 2.22 -11.37 7.64
N VAL A 85 1.00 -11.04 8.08
CA VAL A 85 -0.09 -10.73 7.15
C VAL A 85 0.18 -9.46 6.35
N ASP A 86 0.87 -8.47 6.94
CA ASP A 86 1.16 -7.19 6.29
C ASP A 86 2.22 -7.40 5.18
N GLY A 87 3.29 -8.14 5.46
CA GLY A 87 4.31 -8.52 4.49
C GLY A 87 3.76 -9.38 3.34
N ILE A 88 2.95 -10.39 3.64
CA ILE A 88 2.35 -11.26 2.62
C ILE A 88 1.36 -10.49 1.73
N ALA A 89 0.52 -9.62 2.31
CA ALA A 89 -0.38 -8.77 1.54
C ALA A 89 0.39 -7.80 0.63
N SER A 90 1.48 -7.22 1.14
CA SER A 90 2.35 -6.32 0.39
C SER A 90 3.00 -7.02 -0.81
N LEU A 91 3.48 -8.25 -0.62
CA LEU A 91 4.01 -9.08 -1.70
C LEU A 91 2.97 -9.34 -2.78
N ALA A 92 1.74 -9.68 -2.38
CA ALA A 92 0.65 -9.94 -3.32
C ALA A 92 0.33 -8.69 -4.17
N ILE A 93 0.28 -7.51 -3.54
CA ILE A 93 0.04 -6.23 -4.23
C ILE A 93 1.13 -5.96 -5.28
N MET A 94 2.40 -6.09 -4.90
CA MET A 94 3.52 -5.81 -5.81
C MET A 94 3.65 -6.86 -6.90
N ASN A 95 3.50 -8.14 -6.57
CA ASN A 95 3.53 -9.23 -7.55
C ASN A 95 2.43 -9.04 -8.60
N TRP A 96 1.21 -8.72 -8.16
CA TRP A 96 0.11 -8.45 -9.07
C TRP A 96 0.39 -7.26 -9.98
N THR A 97 0.85 -6.15 -9.40
CA THR A 97 1.14 -4.92 -10.14
C THR A 97 2.20 -5.16 -11.22
N LEU A 98 3.33 -5.77 -10.86
CA LEU A 98 4.41 -6.07 -11.79
C LEU A 98 4.04 -7.11 -12.85
N THR A 99 3.25 -8.12 -12.48
CA THR A 99 2.74 -9.11 -13.44
C THR A 99 1.88 -8.42 -14.51
N ARG A 100 1.00 -7.50 -14.12
CA ARG A 100 0.17 -6.71 -15.06
C ARG A 100 1.00 -5.74 -15.92
N LEU A 101 2.14 -5.31 -15.41
CA LEU A 101 3.09 -4.50 -16.16
C LEU A 101 3.94 -5.31 -17.14
N GLY A 102 3.96 -6.65 -17.02
CA GLY A 102 4.62 -7.57 -17.95
C GLY A 102 5.84 -8.28 -17.37
N ALA A 103 6.08 -8.21 -16.07
CA ALA A 103 7.25 -8.80 -15.42
C ALA A 103 7.06 -10.26 -14.95
N GLY A 104 5.86 -10.83 -15.11
CA GLY A 104 5.43 -12.05 -14.39
C GLY A 104 6.40 -13.23 -14.44
N GLU A 105 7.06 -13.49 -15.58
CA GLU A 105 8.00 -14.61 -15.74
C GLU A 105 9.37 -14.37 -15.07
N ASN A 106 9.69 -13.12 -14.72
CA ASN A 106 10.98 -12.72 -14.17
C ASN A 106 10.91 -12.33 -12.68
N ILE A 107 9.74 -12.49 -12.05
CA ILE A 107 9.55 -12.23 -10.62
C ILE A 107 9.90 -13.48 -9.82
N MET A 108 10.77 -13.31 -8.83
CA MET A 108 11.00 -14.27 -7.75
C MET A 108 10.40 -13.71 -6.47
N LEU A 109 9.78 -14.58 -5.67
CA LEU A 109 9.21 -14.21 -4.37
C LEU A 109 10.06 -14.83 -3.27
N PHE A 110 10.33 -14.06 -2.23
CA PHE A 110 10.96 -14.56 -1.02
C PHE A 110 10.23 -14.07 0.22
N VAL A 111 10.01 -14.98 1.14
CA VAL A 111 9.46 -14.75 2.48
C VAL A 111 10.39 -15.51 3.45
N PRO A 112 10.91 -14.85 4.51
CA PRO A 112 11.79 -15.50 5.47
C PRO A 112 11.03 -16.51 6.34
N GLU A 113 11.72 -17.55 6.80
CA GLU A 113 11.20 -18.51 7.77
C GLU A 113 11.49 -18.07 9.21
N ASN A 114 10.84 -18.73 10.19
CA ASN A 114 11.07 -18.42 11.60
C ASN A 114 12.53 -18.58 12.04
N SER A 115 13.28 -19.49 11.40
CA SER A 115 14.70 -19.72 11.67
C SER A 115 15.62 -18.62 11.15
N ASP A 116 15.19 -17.86 10.13
CA ASP A 116 16.01 -16.82 9.53
C ASP A 116 16.07 -15.57 10.42
N GLY A 117 15.00 -15.31 11.17
CA GLY A 117 14.81 -14.06 11.90
C GLY A 117 14.02 -13.03 11.09
N TYR A 118 13.99 -11.78 11.56
CA TYR A 118 13.30 -10.67 10.89
C TYR A 118 14.27 -9.85 10.03
N GLY A 119 13.79 -9.38 8.88
CA GLY A 119 14.48 -8.43 8.03
C GLY A 119 15.13 -9.05 6.79
N VAL A 120 16.00 -8.26 6.17
CA VAL A 120 16.75 -8.66 4.98
C VAL A 120 18.02 -9.40 5.40
N HIS A 121 18.29 -10.53 4.76
CA HIS A 121 19.46 -11.37 5.07
C HIS A 121 20.48 -11.35 3.94
N ARG A 122 21.76 -11.13 4.29
CA ARG A 122 22.86 -11.13 3.31
C ARG A 122 22.98 -12.44 2.53
N SER A 123 22.83 -13.58 3.20
CA SER A 123 22.88 -14.92 2.56
C SER A 123 21.85 -15.08 1.45
N ILE A 124 20.66 -14.49 1.62
CA ILE A 124 19.59 -14.49 0.63
C ILE A 124 19.93 -13.56 -0.54
N ILE A 125 20.50 -12.39 -0.28
CA ILE A 125 21.00 -11.50 -1.35
C ILE A 125 22.11 -12.21 -2.15
N GLU A 126 23.05 -12.88 -1.49
CA GLU A 126 24.13 -13.63 -2.16
C GLU A 126 23.58 -14.78 -3.02
N LYS A 127 22.53 -15.47 -2.56
CA LYS A 127 21.82 -16.47 -3.36
C LYS A 127 21.25 -15.85 -4.62
N TYR A 128 20.47 -14.79 -4.51
CA TYR A 128 19.79 -14.18 -5.65
C TYR A 128 20.72 -13.40 -6.59
N LEU A 129 21.86 -12.93 -6.09
CA LEU A 129 22.94 -12.40 -6.91
C LEU A 129 23.47 -13.47 -7.88
N LYS A 130 23.67 -14.72 -7.40
CA LYS A 130 24.08 -15.85 -8.25
C LYS A 130 23.00 -16.22 -9.27
N GLU A 131 21.74 -15.95 -8.97
CA GLU A 131 20.63 -16.12 -9.89
C GLU A 131 20.48 -14.96 -10.90
N ASN A 132 21.39 -13.97 -10.88
CA ASN A 132 21.42 -12.79 -11.75
C ASN A 132 20.21 -11.85 -11.54
N VAL A 133 19.70 -11.75 -10.30
CA VAL A 133 18.79 -10.67 -9.90
C VAL A 133 19.47 -9.32 -10.07
N LYS A 134 18.73 -8.33 -10.61
CA LYS A 134 19.21 -6.94 -10.80
C LYS A 134 18.47 -5.93 -9.96
N LEU A 135 17.29 -6.28 -9.48
CA LEU A 135 16.43 -5.43 -8.67
C LEU A 135 15.82 -6.23 -7.52
N ILE A 136 15.98 -5.74 -6.31
CA ILE A 136 15.24 -6.20 -5.13
C ILE A 136 14.22 -5.14 -4.76
N ILE A 137 12.97 -5.55 -4.56
CA ILE A 137 11.93 -4.72 -3.98
C ILE A 137 11.55 -5.33 -2.64
N THR A 138 11.91 -4.65 -1.54
CA THR A 138 11.50 -5.10 -0.20
C THR A 138 10.13 -4.50 0.14
N VAL A 139 9.30 -5.32 0.77
CA VAL A 139 7.99 -4.92 1.26
C VAL A 139 7.84 -5.29 2.72
N ASP A 140 7.39 -4.34 3.53
CA ASP A 140 7.20 -4.48 4.97
C ASP A 140 8.47 -4.85 5.77
N CYS A 141 9.64 -4.62 5.17
CA CYS A 141 10.92 -4.84 5.82
C CYS A 141 12.05 -4.07 5.14
N GLY A 142 13.17 -3.98 5.87
CA GLY A 142 14.44 -3.48 5.35
C GLY A 142 14.88 -2.15 5.92
N ILE A 143 14.02 -1.36 6.59
CA ILE A 143 14.38 0.00 7.04
C ILE A 143 15.55 0.03 8.04
N SER A 144 15.78 -1.07 8.75
CA SER A 144 16.89 -1.23 9.70
C SER A 144 18.09 -2.01 9.11
N ASN A 145 17.99 -2.55 7.89
CA ASN A 145 18.99 -3.45 7.29
C ASN A 145 20.06 -2.71 6.48
N ILE A 146 20.78 -1.78 7.13
CA ILE A 146 21.77 -0.90 6.48
C ILE A 146 22.88 -1.72 5.79
N SER A 147 23.46 -2.70 6.49
CA SER A 147 24.57 -3.52 5.98
C SER A 147 24.17 -4.35 4.77
N GLU A 148 22.98 -4.93 4.79
CA GLU A 148 22.49 -5.81 3.74
C GLU A 148 22.12 -5.02 2.48
N ILE A 149 21.44 -3.88 2.64
CA ILE A 149 21.12 -3.01 1.51
C ILE A 149 22.39 -2.42 0.89
N LYS A 150 23.36 -2.00 1.70
CA LYS A 150 24.66 -1.53 1.21
C LYS A 150 25.40 -2.62 0.43
N PHE A 151 25.36 -3.85 0.91
CA PHE A 151 25.95 -4.98 0.21
C PHE A 151 25.30 -5.22 -1.15
N ALA A 152 23.96 -5.28 -1.23
CA ALA A 152 23.23 -5.46 -2.49
C ALA A 152 23.61 -4.39 -3.53
N GLN A 153 23.60 -3.12 -3.13
CA GLN A 153 24.01 -1.98 -3.97
C GLN A 153 25.44 -2.13 -4.49
N SER A 154 26.39 -2.46 -3.60
CA SER A 154 27.80 -2.65 -3.98
C SER A 154 28.01 -3.83 -4.93
N ALA A 155 27.10 -4.81 -4.91
CA ALA A 155 27.10 -5.96 -5.80
C ALA A 155 26.36 -5.70 -7.13
N GLY A 156 25.90 -4.46 -7.37
CA GLY A 156 25.19 -4.09 -8.60
C GLY A 156 23.73 -4.51 -8.63
N ILE A 157 23.11 -4.74 -7.47
CA ILE A 157 21.67 -4.95 -7.32
C ILE A 157 21.05 -3.68 -6.75
N ASP A 158 20.16 -3.05 -7.51
CA ASP A 158 19.38 -1.93 -7.00
C ASP A 158 18.37 -2.43 -5.97
N VAL A 159 18.16 -1.65 -4.91
CA VAL A 159 17.16 -1.95 -3.88
C VAL A 159 16.12 -0.84 -3.82
N ILE A 160 14.85 -1.21 -3.99
CA ILE A 160 13.70 -0.36 -3.73
C ILE A 160 13.03 -0.85 -2.45
N LEU A 161 13.02 -0.02 -1.42
CA LEU A 161 12.58 -0.40 -0.09
C LEU A 161 11.22 0.23 0.20
N THR A 162 10.23 -0.58 0.58
CA THR A 162 8.96 -0.13 1.16
C THR A 162 8.78 -0.76 2.53
N ASP A 163 8.56 0.06 3.55
CA ASP A 163 8.48 -0.38 4.95
C ASP A 163 7.69 0.65 5.77
N HIS A 164 7.26 0.29 6.97
CA HIS A 164 6.60 1.17 7.93
C HIS A 164 7.15 1.06 9.37
N HIS A 165 8.15 0.21 9.59
CA HIS A 165 8.84 0.11 10.86
C HIS A 165 9.59 1.41 11.22
N ASN A 166 9.96 1.56 12.49
CA ASN A 166 10.65 2.76 12.95
C ASN A 166 12.04 2.86 12.30
N PRO A 167 12.37 3.96 11.60
CA PRO A 167 13.69 4.15 11.04
C PRO A 167 14.74 4.33 12.15
N GLY A 168 15.96 3.89 11.89
CA GLY A 168 17.12 4.16 12.74
C GLY A 168 17.61 5.61 12.60
N THR A 169 18.75 5.91 13.22
CA THR A 169 19.44 7.21 13.07
C THR A 169 19.97 7.43 11.66
N GLU A 170 20.27 6.35 10.95
CA GLU A 170 20.72 6.33 9.57
C GLU A 170 19.74 5.50 8.73
N LEU A 171 19.49 5.94 7.50
CA LEU A 171 18.68 5.19 6.55
C LEU A 171 19.55 4.25 5.71
N PRO A 172 19.07 3.06 5.35
CA PRO A 172 19.76 2.18 4.41
C PRO A 172 19.99 2.91 3.09
N PRO A 173 21.15 2.71 2.44
CA PRO A 173 21.47 3.39 1.18
C PRO A 173 20.75 2.71 0.01
N ALA A 174 19.43 2.58 0.06
CA ALA A 174 18.61 2.01 -1.01
C ALA A 174 18.54 2.98 -2.21
N PHE A 175 18.24 2.45 -3.40
CA PHE A 175 18.06 3.26 -4.61
C PHE A 175 16.87 4.20 -4.44
N PHE A 176 15.85 3.71 -3.73
CA PHE A 176 14.69 4.45 -3.26
C PHE A 176 14.18 3.83 -1.96
N THR A 177 13.68 4.68 -1.06
CA THR A 177 13.04 4.29 0.21
C THR A 177 11.70 4.98 0.33
N LEU A 178 10.65 4.19 0.51
CA LEU A 178 9.35 4.62 0.97
C LEU A 178 9.15 4.10 2.38
N ASN A 179 9.22 5.00 3.36
CA ASN A 179 8.73 4.72 4.70
C ASN A 179 7.95 5.94 5.20
N PRO A 180 6.69 5.78 5.60
CA PRO A 180 5.82 6.90 6.00
C PRO A 180 6.29 7.65 7.25
N LYS A 181 7.17 7.03 8.06
CA LYS A 181 7.79 7.66 9.23
C LYS A 181 9.05 8.45 8.89
N VAL A 182 9.52 8.38 7.64
CA VAL A 182 10.49 9.33 7.09
C VAL A 182 9.69 10.54 6.57
N PRO A 183 10.07 11.79 6.88
CA PRO A 183 9.25 12.96 6.60
C PRO A 183 8.81 13.08 5.13
N VAL A 184 7.52 12.88 4.89
CA VAL A 184 6.84 13.13 3.61
C VAL A 184 5.60 14.00 3.90
N PRO A 185 5.50 15.22 3.34
CA PRO A 185 4.34 16.08 3.58
C PRO A 185 3.02 15.41 3.20
N GLY A 186 2.05 15.43 4.11
CA GLY A 186 0.68 14.93 3.89
C GLY A 186 0.51 13.42 3.94
N LEU A 187 1.61 12.64 3.91
CA LEU A 187 1.58 11.18 4.04
C LEU A 187 1.42 10.80 5.52
N SER A 188 0.46 9.93 5.81
CA SER A 188 0.26 9.45 7.18
C SER A 188 1.41 8.56 7.62
N ALA A 189 2.03 8.88 8.77
CA ALA A 189 3.06 8.08 9.43
C ALA A 189 2.56 6.69 9.90
N GLU A 190 1.23 6.50 9.94
CA GLU A 190 0.56 5.26 10.35
C GLU A 190 0.28 4.31 9.19
N LEU A 191 0.73 4.63 7.97
CA LEU A 191 0.57 3.75 6.82
C LEU A 191 1.31 2.41 7.09
N THR A 192 0.66 1.30 6.81
CA THR A 192 1.20 -0.05 6.99
C THR A 192 2.19 -0.43 5.87
N GLY A 193 2.88 -1.56 6.00
CA GLY A 193 3.70 -2.12 4.92
C GLY A 193 2.89 -2.31 3.64
N CYS A 194 1.66 -2.85 3.74
CA CYS A 194 0.79 -3.04 2.59
C CYS A 194 0.25 -1.72 2.03
N GLY A 195 0.02 -0.71 2.88
CA GLY A 195 -0.32 0.63 2.44
C GLY A 195 0.82 1.29 1.66
N ALA A 196 2.06 1.13 2.12
CA ALA A 196 3.25 1.62 1.43
C ALA A 196 3.46 0.90 0.08
N ALA A 197 3.37 -0.43 0.06
CA ALA A 197 3.42 -1.22 -1.17
C ALA A 197 2.30 -0.83 -2.15
N PHE A 198 1.09 -0.57 -1.65
CA PHE A 198 -0.02 -0.05 -2.45
C PHE A 198 0.29 1.31 -3.06
N LYS A 199 0.87 2.26 -2.31
CA LYS A 199 1.28 3.58 -2.86
C LYS A 199 2.30 3.43 -3.98
N LEU A 200 3.30 2.56 -3.82
CA LEU A 200 4.27 2.27 -4.87
C LEU A 200 3.61 1.63 -6.09
N GLY A 201 2.76 0.61 -5.89
CA GLY A 201 2.03 -0.05 -6.97
C GLY A 201 1.14 0.92 -7.75
N LEU A 202 0.45 1.80 -7.02
CA LEU A 202 -0.40 2.83 -7.59
C LEU A 202 0.39 3.87 -8.40
N ALA A 203 1.54 4.31 -7.88
CA ALA A 203 2.47 5.16 -8.62
C ALA A 203 2.92 4.51 -9.93
N LEU A 204 3.29 3.22 -9.89
CA LEU A 204 3.68 2.45 -11.07
C LEU A 204 2.57 2.39 -12.11
N CYS A 205 1.34 2.09 -11.70
CA CYS A 205 0.19 2.03 -12.60
C CYS A 205 -0.11 3.39 -13.25
N MET A 206 -0.01 4.49 -12.50
CA MET A 206 -0.21 5.84 -13.03
C MET A 206 0.93 6.26 -13.95
N TYR A 207 2.18 5.99 -13.57
CA TYR A 207 3.36 6.34 -14.35
C TYR A 207 3.41 5.55 -15.66
N ALA A 208 3.14 4.25 -15.61
CA ALA A 208 3.08 3.39 -16.80
C ALA A 208 1.89 3.72 -17.72
N ARG A 209 0.79 4.30 -17.20
CA ARG A 209 -0.33 4.76 -18.06
C ARG A 209 0.10 5.86 -19.03
N ASN A 210 0.89 6.81 -18.53
CA ASN A 210 1.42 7.90 -19.36
C ASN A 210 2.35 7.37 -20.46
N ASP A 211 2.97 6.20 -20.25
CA ASP A 211 3.91 5.58 -21.19
C ASP A 211 3.25 4.52 -22.11
N GLN A 212 2.25 3.78 -21.64
CA GLN A 212 1.78 2.52 -22.27
C GLN A 212 0.26 2.47 -22.54
N GLN A 213 -0.52 3.52 -22.24
CA GLN A 213 -1.99 3.56 -22.39
C GLN A 213 -2.78 2.41 -21.69
N LYS A 214 -2.18 1.65 -20.77
CA LYS A 214 -2.83 0.52 -20.07
C LYS A 214 -3.82 1.00 -19.00
N LYS A 215 -5.07 0.50 -18.99
CA LYS A 215 -6.03 0.84 -17.93
C LYS A 215 -5.84 -0.04 -16.68
N PHE A 216 -5.48 0.58 -15.54
CA PHE A 216 -5.40 -0.08 -14.22
C PHE A 216 -6.55 0.31 -13.29
N CYS A 217 -7.05 -0.65 -12.52
CA CYS A 217 -8.06 -0.47 -11.47
C CYS A 217 -7.74 -1.34 -10.25
N TYR A 218 -7.69 -0.72 -9.07
CA TYR A 218 -7.67 -1.38 -7.77
C TYR A 218 -9.10 -1.39 -7.22
N LEU A 219 -9.53 -2.50 -6.63
CA LEU A 219 -10.83 -2.61 -5.99
C LEU A 219 -10.60 -2.57 -4.47
N LEU A 220 -11.17 -1.57 -3.80
CA LEU A 220 -11.15 -1.44 -2.35
C LEU A 220 -12.51 -1.94 -1.81
N PRO A 221 -12.53 -2.93 -0.89
CA PRO A 221 -13.77 -3.33 -0.26
C PRO A 221 -14.27 -2.23 0.70
N GLY A 222 -15.50 -1.78 0.50
CA GLY A 222 -16.27 -1.00 1.46
C GLY A 222 -17.16 -1.90 2.33
N ASN A 223 -17.84 -1.32 3.32
CA ASN A 223 -18.87 -2.05 4.07
C ASN A 223 -20.11 -2.32 3.17
N ASN A 224 -20.89 -3.37 3.48
CA ASN A 224 -22.11 -3.78 2.76
C ASN A 224 -21.91 -4.34 1.34
N GLN A 225 -20.77 -4.99 1.06
CA GLN A 225 -20.45 -5.52 -0.27
C GLN A 225 -20.30 -4.42 -1.35
N GLU A 226 -20.19 -3.15 -0.96
CA GLU A 226 -19.81 -2.08 -1.87
C GLU A 226 -18.32 -2.22 -2.20
N ILE A 227 -18.00 -2.09 -3.48
CA ILE A 227 -16.62 -2.15 -3.99
C ILE A 227 -16.30 -0.78 -4.56
N THR A 228 -15.32 -0.09 -3.98
CA THR A 228 -14.81 1.16 -4.53
C THR A 228 -13.71 0.84 -5.54
N ALA A 229 -13.98 1.08 -6.82
CA ALA A 229 -12.99 0.99 -7.88
C ALA A 229 -12.10 2.25 -7.91
N VAL A 230 -10.86 2.12 -7.47
CA VAL A 230 -9.81 3.12 -7.65
C VAL A 230 -9.13 2.84 -8.98
N SER A 231 -9.60 3.47 -10.05
CA SER A 231 -8.87 3.45 -11.31
C SER A 231 -7.70 4.42 -11.27
N ALA A 232 -6.58 4.07 -11.91
CA ALA A 232 -5.48 5.02 -12.12
C ALA A 232 -5.90 6.21 -13.03
N ALA A 233 -7.07 6.13 -13.69
CA ALA A 233 -7.71 7.26 -14.39
C ALA A 233 -8.59 8.14 -13.47
N GLY A 234 -8.89 7.71 -12.25
CA GLY A 234 -9.97 8.23 -11.41
C GLY A 234 -9.53 8.56 -10.00
N PHE A 235 -8.33 9.12 -9.81
CA PHE A 235 -7.91 9.71 -8.52
C PHE A 235 -8.80 10.86 -8.03
N VAL A 236 -9.82 11.23 -8.82
CA VAL A 236 -10.91 12.12 -8.46
C VAL A 236 -12.22 11.52 -8.97
N LEU A 237 -12.70 10.43 -8.36
CA LEU A 237 -14.13 10.18 -8.36
C LEU A 237 -14.75 11.13 -7.31
N GLN A 238 -15.02 12.36 -7.76
CA GLN A 238 -15.76 13.46 -7.12
C GLN A 238 -15.10 14.30 -6.00
N GLY A 239 -13.85 14.06 -5.59
CA GLY A 239 -13.17 14.90 -4.60
C GLY A 239 -11.84 15.46 -5.12
N LYS A 240 -11.57 16.76 -4.89
CA LYS A 240 -10.23 17.34 -5.07
C LYS A 240 -9.17 16.43 -4.39
N PRO A 241 -7.94 16.32 -4.91
CA PRO A 241 -6.87 15.57 -4.24
C PRO A 241 -6.78 16.00 -2.78
N ALA A 242 -6.78 15.04 -1.86
CA ALA A 242 -6.72 15.33 -0.44
C ALA A 242 -5.33 15.88 -0.10
N GLU A 243 -5.27 17.02 0.60
CA GLU A 243 -4.02 17.60 1.09
C GLU A 243 -3.38 16.76 2.20
N VAL A 244 -4.17 15.89 2.86
CA VAL A 244 -3.75 15.01 3.95
C VAL A 244 -4.41 13.63 3.79
N GLU A 245 -3.61 12.57 3.90
CA GLU A 245 -4.10 11.19 3.85
C GLU A 245 -4.76 10.77 5.16
N ASN A 246 -5.89 10.05 5.07
CA ASN A 246 -6.54 9.48 6.26
C ASN A 246 -5.77 8.21 6.73
N PRO A 247 -5.19 8.20 7.94
CA PRO A 247 -4.45 7.05 8.48
C PRO A 247 -5.26 5.75 8.52
N HIS A 248 -6.59 5.83 8.58
CA HIS A 248 -7.47 4.68 8.78
C HIS A 248 -8.03 4.09 7.49
N THR A 249 -7.73 4.69 6.34
CA THR A 249 -8.13 4.15 5.03
C THR A 249 -7.44 2.82 4.71
N PHE A 250 -6.31 2.49 5.37
CA PHE A 250 -5.53 1.27 5.10
C PHE A 250 -5.23 0.40 6.31
N ALA A 251 -5.93 0.58 7.43
CA ALA A 251 -5.81 -0.33 8.57
C ALA A 251 -6.49 -1.69 8.26
N GLY A 252 -5.86 -2.52 7.41
CA GLY A 252 -6.05 -3.97 7.40
C GLY A 252 -7.01 -4.60 6.39
N SER A 253 -7.34 -4.00 5.24
CA SER A 253 -8.23 -4.68 4.26
C SER A 253 -8.06 -4.25 2.79
N ALA A 254 -6.85 -4.40 2.24
CA ALA A 254 -6.67 -4.42 0.79
C ALA A 254 -6.93 -5.84 0.25
N ILE A 255 -8.20 -6.17 0.00
CA ILE A 255 -8.55 -7.41 -0.72
C ILE A 255 -8.44 -7.15 -2.23
N LEU A 256 -7.48 -7.83 -2.85
CA LEU A 256 -7.21 -7.82 -4.28
C LEU A 256 -8.27 -8.66 -5.03
N ILE A 257 -9.09 -8.05 -5.89
CA ILE A 257 -9.92 -8.79 -6.86
C ILE A 257 -9.62 -8.29 -8.27
N THR A 258 -9.35 -9.22 -9.19
CA THR A 258 -8.87 -8.93 -10.54
C THR A 258 -9.70 -9.71 -11.57
N GLY A 259 -10.50 -8.99 -12.37
CA GLY A 259 -10.52 -9.04 -13.83
C GLY A 259 -10.82 -10.30 -14.65
N SER A 260 -11.28 -11.45 -14.11
CA SER A 260 -11.65 -12.60 -14.96
C SER A 260 -13.17 -12.82 -15.10
N ARG A 261 -13.64 -13.14 -16.31
CA ARG A 261 -15.06 -13.50 -16.61
C ARG A 261 -15.57 -14.65 -15.73
N ARG A 262 -14.67 -15.54 -15.31
CA ARG A 262 -14.95 -16.69 -14.43
C ARG A 262 -15.28 -16.26 -13.00
N GLN A 263 -14.73 -15.14 -12.54
CA GLN A 263 -14.99 -14.60 -11.20
C GLN A 263 -16.19 -13.65 -11.13
N LYS A 264 -16.65 -13.10 -12.27
CA LYS A 264 -17.97 -12.42 -12.39
C LYS A 264 -19.10 -13.34 -11.93
N ASN A 265 -19.06 -14.61 -12.33
CA ASN A 265 -20.06 -15.60 -11.93
C ASN A 265 -19.94 -15.96 -10.45
N MET A 266 -18.71 -16.08 -9.93
CA MET A 266 -18.44 -16.38 -8.52
C MET A 266 -18.90 -15.24 -7.58
N LEU A 267 -18.82 -13.98 -8.00
CA LEU A 267 -19.31 -12.83 -7.23
C LEU A 267 -20.83 -12.67 -7.31
N ALA A 268 -21.42 -12.95 -8.49
CA ALA A 268 -22.87 -13.00 -8.67
C ALA A 268 -23.54 -14.11 -7.85
N GLU A 269 -22.88 -15.27 -7.73
CA GLU A 269 -23.33 -16.41 -6.91
C GLU A 269 -23.26 -16.14 -5.40
N ASN A 270 -22.40 -15.21 -4.94
CA ASN A 270 -22.20 -14.88 -3.52
C ASN A 270 -22.86 -13.57 -3.08
N GLY A 271 -23.78 -13.01 -3.88
CA GLY A 271 -24.65 -11.90 -3.49
C GLY A 271 -24.02 -10.50 -3.46
N ILE A 272 -22.72 -10.35 -3.77
CA ILE A 272 -22.06 -9.04 -3.89
C ILE A 272 -22.64 -8.32 -5.12
N ALA A 273 -23.21 -7.14 -4.92
CA ALA A 273 -24.05 -6.41 -5.87
C ALA A 273 -23.47 -6.35 -7.30
N ALA A 274 -23.93 -7.29 -8.14
CA ALA A 274 -23.48 -7.47 -9.52
C ALA A 274 -23.77 -6.26 -10.43
N ALA A 275 -24.70 -5.37 -10.04
CA ALA A 275 -25.07 -4.18 -10.80
C ALA A 275 -23.98 -3.09 -10.75
N CYS A 276 -23.43 -2.78 -9.57
CA CYS A 276 -22.43 -1.72 -9.39
C CYS A 276 -21.11 -2.05 -10.10
N LEU A 277 -20.73 -3.34 -10.10
CA LEU A 277 -19.56 -3.84 -10.84
C LEU A 277 -19.78 -3.89 -12.36
N ALA A 278 -21.00 -4.06 -12.85
CA ALA A 278 -21.29 -4.10 -14.29
C ALA A 278 -21.17 -2.70 -14.91
N ASP A 279 -21.70 -1.69 -14.23
CA ASP A 279 -21.62 -0.28 -14.68
C ASP A 279 -20.17 0.22 -14.68
N LEU A 280 -19.40 -0.09 -13.64
CA LEU A 280 -17.96 0.23 -13.57
C LEU A 280 -17.14 -0.55 -14.63
N TRP A 281 -17.56 -1.76 -15.00
CA TRP A 281 -16.90 -2.57 -16.02
C TRP A 281 -17.11 -2.01 -17.43
N GLU A 282 -18.35 -1.65 -17.78
CA GLU A 282 -18.68 -1.05 -19.08
C GLU A 282 -18.15 0.37 -19.23
N GLN A 283 -17.99 1.11 -18.13
CA GLN A 283 -17.52 2.49 -18.18
C GLN A 283 -16.00 2.64 -18.12
N TYR A 284 -15.27 1.70 -17.49
CA TYR A 284 -13.82 1.86 -17.23
C TYR A 284 -12.93 0.67 -17.64
N LEU A 285 -13.49 -0.51 -17.91
CA LEU A 285 -12.72 -1.75 -18.17
C LEU A 285 -13.00 -2.39 -19.54
N THR A 286 -13.96 -1.87 -20.29
CA THR A 286 -14.11 -2.14 -21.72
C THR A 286 -12.95 -1.47 -22.48
N PRO A 287 -12.21 -2.23 -23.31
CA PRO A 287 -11.48 -1.64 -24.40
C PRO A 287 -12.52 -1.05 -25.37
N ASP A 288 -12.38 0.21 -25.75
CA ASP A 288 -12.89 0.60 -27.06
C ASP A 288 -12.17 -0.30 -28.06
N ILE A 289 -12.95 -0.98 -28.90
CA ILE A 289 -12.53 -1.98 -29.87
C ILE A 289 -11.40 -1.45 -30.76
#